data_AF-A0A538KIB7-F1
#
_entry.id   AF-A0A538KIB7-F1
#
_cell.length_a   1.000
_cell.length_b   1.000
_cell.length_c   1.000
_cell.angle_alpha   90.00
_cell.angle_beta   90.00
_cell.angle_gamma   90.00
#
_symmetry.space_group_name_H-M   'P 1'
#
loop_
_entity.id
_entity.type
_entity.pdbx_description
1 polymer ?
#
loop_
_entity_poly.entity_id
_entity_poly.type
_entity_poly.pdbx_seq_one_letter_code
_entity_poly.pdbx_strand_id
1 'polypeptide(L)' 'MAVAAVSTVPAAPVIGLMAIGVVIALVGHATRSRGTVATGLAILFLATAGMVVGGFAAYHGGDTDPRHQCPYEGVPC' A
#
# COMPACT_ATOMS: atom_id res chain seq x y z
N MET A 1 -5.22 24.01 -5.06
CA MET A 1 -5.53 22.87 -4.18
C MET A 1 -5.85 21.68 -5.06
N ALA A 2 -4.93 20.73 -5.23
CA ALA A 2 -5.13 19.56 -6.08
C ALA A 2 -5.26 18.32 -5.20
N VAL A 3 -6.45 17.71 -5.20
CA VAL A 3 -6.75 16.47 -4.48
C VAL A 3 -7.02 15.38 -5.52
N ALA A 4 -6.39 14.22 -5.29
CA ALA A 4 -6.66 12.89 -5.83
C ALA A 4 -6.23 12.58 -7.28
N ALA A 5 -4.98 12.14 -7.44
CA ALA A 5 -4.59 11.12 -8.41
C ALA A 5 -4.18 9.82 -7.69
N VAL A 6 -5.01 9.35 -6.75
CA VAL A 6 -4.76 8.11 -5.97
C VAL A 6 -5.63 6.94 -6.47
N SER A 7 -6.37 7.11 -7.56
CA SER A 7 -7.56 6.31 -7.84
C SER A 7 -7.36 5.06 -8.70
N THR A 8 -6.15 4.71 -9.15
CA THR A 8 -5.99 3.62 -10.15
C THR A 8 -5.28 2.37 -9.65
N VAL A 9 -4.62 2.40 -8.49
CA VAL A 9 -4.14 1.18 -7.82
C VAL A 9 -5.13 0.87 -6.70
N PRO A 10 -5.76 -0.32 -6.64
CA PRO A 10 -6.67 -0.65 -5.55
C PRO A 10 -5.87 -0.78 -4.25
N ALA A 11 -5.62 0.36 -3.59
CA ALA A 11 -4.99 0.45 -2.28
C ALA A 11 -5.96 0.11 -1.15
N ALA A 12 -7.26 0.06 -1.44
CA ALA A 12 -8.33 -0.30 -0.52
C ALA A 12 -8.05 -1.60 0.28
N PRO A 13 -7.63 -2.73 -0.35
CA PRO A 13 -7.27 -3.94 0.39
C PRO A 13 -6.08 -3.78 1.34
N VAL A 14 -5.04 -3.04 0.94
CA VAL A 14 -3.86 -2.81 1.80
C VAL A 14 -4.22 -1.96 3.02
N ILE A 15 -4.99 -0.89 2.80
CA ILE A 15 -5.48 -0.03 3.88
C ILE A 15 -6.36 -0.82 4.85
N GLY A 16 -7.23 -1.70 4.34
CA GLY A 16 -8.06 -2.59 5.16
C GLY A 16 -7.22 -3.52 6.04
N LEU A 17 -6.20 -4.16 5.47
CA LEU A 17 -5.29 -5.03 6.22
C LEU A 17 -4.49 -4.27 7.29
N MET A 18 -4.01 -3.07 6.98
CA MET A 18 -3.32 -2.21 7.94
C MET A 18 -4.24 -1.84 9.11
N ALA A 19 -5.48 -1.42 8.83
CA ALA A 19 -6.45 -1.08 9.85
C ALA A 19 -6.75 -2.27 10.78
N ILE A 20 -6.93 -3.47 10.22
CA ILE A 20 -7.14 -4.70 10.99
C ILE A 20 -5.92 -5.00 11.88
N GLY A 21 -4.70 -4.94 11.32
CA GLY A 21 -3.47 -5.16 12.08
C GLY A 21 -3.33 -4.21 13.28
N VAL A 22 -3.64 -2.93 13.08
CA VAL A 22 -3.64 -1.92 14.16
C VAL A 22 -4.69 -2.23 15.21
N VAL A 23 -5.93 -2.56 14.82
CA VAL A 23 -6.99 -2.91 15.79
C VAL A 23 -6.60 -4.12 16.62
N ILE A 24 -6.07 -5.17 16.00
CA ILE A 24 -5.60 -6.38 16.72
C ILE A 24 -4.47 -6.02 17.69
N ALA A 25 -3.52 -5.18 17.27
CA ALA A 25 -2.43 -4.73 18.15
C ALA A 25 -2.94 -3.91 19.34
N LEU A 26 -3.93 -3.04 19.13
CA LEU A 26 -4.57 -2.26 20.20
C LEU A 26 -5.32 -3.16 21.18
N VAL A 27 -6.09 -4.14 20.68
CA VAL A 27 -6.80 -5.12 21.52
C VAL A 27 -5.81 -5.97 22.32
N GLY A 28 -4.71 -6.40 21.69
CA GLY A 28 -3.63 -7.12 22.36
C GLY A 28 -2.98 -6.28 23.46
N HIS A 29 -2.78 -4.99 23.22
CA HIS A 29 -2.23 -4.07 24.20
C HIS A 29 -3.19 -3.88 25.38
N ALA A 30 -4.48 -3.66 25.11
CA ALA A 30 -5.52 -3.50 26.14
C ALA A 30 -5.68 -4.76 27.01
N THR A 31 -5.54 -5.94 26.43
CA THR A 31 -5.59 -7.24 27.13
C THR A 31 -4.24 -7.66 27.72
N ARG A 32 -3.18 -6.85 27.56
CA ARG A 32 -1.80 -7.13 27.99
C ARG A 32 -1.21 -8.42 27.38
N SER A 33 -1.76 -8.88 26.27
CA SER A 33 -1.34 -10.08 25.53
C SER A 33 -0.25 -9.74 24.51
N ARG A 34 1.01 -10.03 24.87
CA ARG A 34 2.17 -9.82 23.97
C ARG A 34 2.04 -10.59 22.65
N GLY A 35 1.45 -11.78 22.68
CA GLY A 35 1.24 -12.60 21.48
C GLY A 35 0.29 -11.92 20.49
N THR A 36 -0.83 -11.40 20.99
CA THR A 36 -1.81 -10.69 20.15
C THR A 36 -1.24 -9.40 19.56
N VAL A 37 -0.45 -8.65 20.33
CA VAL A 37 0.28 -7.47 19.82
C VAL A 37 1.23 -7.87 18.69
N ALA A 38 2.02 -8.93 18.89
CA ALA A 38 2.95 -9.41 17.88
C ALA A 38 2.23 -9.85 16.59
N THR A 39 1.08 -10.52 16.69
CA THR A 39 0.26 -10.89 15.52
C THR A 39 -0.25 -9.65 14.77
N GLY A 40 -0.78 -8.65 15.48
CA GLY A 40 -1.25 -7.41 14.86
C GLY A 40 -0.13 -6.67 14.13
N LEU A 41 1.05 -6.58 14.75
CA LEU A 41 2.24 -6.00 14.13
C LEU A 41 2.72 -6.81 12.92
N ALA A 42 2.73 -8.15 12.99
CA ALA A 42 3.11 -8.99 11.87
C ALA A 42 2.20 -8.76 10.66
N ILE A 43 0.89 -8.67 10.86
CA ILE A 43 -0.09 -8.36 9.81
C ILE A 43 0.18 -6.98 9.20
N LEU A 44 0.46 -5.97 10.04
CA LEU A 44 0.76 -4.61 9.60
C LEU A 44 2.03 -4.55 8.73
N PHE A 45 3.09 -5.23 9.15
CA PHE A 45 4.33 -5.33 8.39
C PHE A 45 4.13 -6.09 7.08
N LEU A 46 3.35 -7.18 7.10
CA LEU A 46 3.06 -7.95 5.89
C LEU A 46 2.26 -7.14 4.87
N ALA A 47 1.28 -6.35 5.32
CA ALA A 47 0.54 -5.42 4.46
C ALA A 47 1.46 -4.38 3.83
N THR A 48 2.38 -3.81 4.62
CA THR A 48 3.39 -2.85 4.14
C THR A 48 4.32 -3.49 3.12
N ALA A 49 4.83 -4.69 3.40
CA ALA A 49 5.68 -5.42 2.47
C ALA A 49 4.96 -5.72 1.14
N GLY A 50 3.69 -6.13 1.22
CA GLY A 50 2.84 -6.33 0.03
C GLY A 50 2.67 -5.05 -0.79
N MET A 51 2.54 -3.89 -0.14
CA MET A 51 2.49 -2.59 -0.81
C MET A 51 3.77 -2.30 -1.60
N VAL A 52 4.93 -2.53 -0.98
CA VAL A 52 6.25 -2.29 -1.62
C VAL A 52 6.45 -3.22 -2.80
N VAL A 53 6.21 -4.52 -2.61
CA VAL A 53 6.37 -5.52 -3.68
C VAL A 53 5.36 -5.29 -4.81
N GLY A 54 4.09 -5.02 -4.48
CA GLY A 54 3.05 -4.73 -5.46
C GLY A 54 3.35 -3.47 -6.26
N GLY A 55 3.81 -2.39 -5.59
CA GLY A 55 4.24 -1.17 -6.26
C GLY A 55 5.43 -1.39 -7.21
N PHE A 56 6.42 -2.19 -6.78
CA PHE A 56 7.57 -2.52 -7.62
C PHE A 56 7.18 -3.37 -8.84
N ALA A 57 6.29 -4.35 -8.65
CA ALA A 57 5.77 -5.16 -9.74
C ALA A 57 4.99 -4.32 -10.77
N ALA A 58 4.13 -3.41 -10.29
CA ALA A 58 3.39 -2.49 -11.16
C ALA A 58 4.30 -1.53 -11.93
N TYR A 59 5.39 -1.06 -11.30
CA TYR A 59 6.37 -0.20 -11.93
C TYR A 59 7.14 -0.95 -13.05
N HIS A 60 7.57 -2.18 -12.79
CA HIS A 60 8.25 -3.01 -13.78
C HIS A 60 7.34 -3.51 -14.92
N GLY A 61 6.04 -3.64 -14.66
CA GLY A 61 5.05 -4.03 -15.66
C GLY A 61 4.71 -2.92 -16.68
N GLY A 62 5.18 -1.69 -16.47
CA GLY A 62 4.94 -0.55 -17.37
C GLY A 62 3.61 0.17 -17.17
N ASP A 63 2.66 -0.40 -16.41
CA ASP A 63 1.33 0.19 -16.16
C ASP A 63 1.36 1.52 -15.36
N THR A 64 2.45 1.81 -14.66
CA THR A 64 2.57 2.96 -13.76
C THR A 64 3.85 3.78 -13.95
N ASP A 65 4.59 3.57 -15.04
CA ASP A 65 5.78 4.38 -15.37
C ASP A 65 5.37 5.78 -15.87
N PRO A 66 5.63 6.87 -15.11
CA PRO A 66 5.30 8.23 -15.54
C PRO A 66 6.14 8.70 -16.73
N ARG A 67 7.25 8.01 -17.05
CA ARG A 67 8.17 8.38 -18.14
C ARG A 67 7.69 7.91 -19.51
N HIS A 68 6.71 7.01 -19.57
CA HIS A 68 6.10 6.56 -20.83
C HIS A 68 5.08 7.56 -21.41
N GLN A 69 4.78 8.63 -20.69
CA GLN A 69 3.90 9.69 -21.17
C GLN A 69 4.74 10.64 -22.05
N CYS A 70 4.68 10.48 -23.39
CA CYS A 70 5.33 11.42 -24.29
C CYS A 70 4.78 12.83 -23.99
N PRO A 71 5.62 13.82 -23.62
CA PRO A 71 5.11 14.98 -22.88
C PRO A 71 4.38 16.04 -23.73
N TYR A 72 4.28 15.83 -25.05
CA TYR A 72 3.77 16.83 -25.99
C TYR A 72 3.35 16.19 -27.32
N GLU A 73 2.18 16.59 -27.83
CA GLU A 73 1.65 16.19 -29.14
C GLU A 73 2.49 16.87 -30.25
N GLY A 74 3.32 16.09 -30.97
CA GLY A 74 4.08 16.58 -32.13
C GLY A 74 5.58 16.32 -32.18
N VAL A 75 6.18 15.66 -31.18
CA VAL A 75 7.57 15.13 -31.29
C VAL A 75 7.55 13.61 -31.30
N PRO A 76 8.28 12.97 -32.25
CA PRO A 76 8.37 11.53 -32.28
C PRO A 76 9.12 11.03 -31.05
N CYS A 77 8.50 10.08 -30.38
CA CYS A 77 9.15 9.14 -29.48
C CYS A 77 9.88 8.10 -30.37
#